data_AF-A0AAE8I581-F1
#
_entry.id   AF-A0AAE8I581-F1
#
_cell.length_a   1.000
_cell.length_b   1.000
_cell.length_c   1.000
_cell.angle_alpha   90.00
_cell.angle_beta   90.00
_cell.angle_gamma   90.00
#
_symmetry.space_group_name_H-M   'P 1'
#
loop_
_entity.id
_entity.type
_entity.pdbx_description
1 polymer ?
#
loop_
_entity_poly.entity_id
_entity_poly.type
_entity_poly.pdbx_seq_one_letter_code
_entity_poly.pdbx_strand_id
1 'polypeptide(L)'
;MRKLILAAGLVATLSACGGGGNGLLNRGRPDEFAVTRQAPLVVPPDFALVPPAPGTPAAATVDSSRAAQEALFGGPAPRSASESAALNSAGRGTAAAGIRSQAGDPGTEVVDKGATTRDIIAAPEGDGQDARAATGTQTTPPQQ
;
A
#
# COMPACT_ATOMS: atom_id res chain seq x y z
N MET A 1 -54.63 22.31 -48.24
CA MET A 1 -54.46 22.88 -46.89
C MET A 1 -53.64 22.01 -45.94
N ARG A 2 -53.91 20.70 -45.75
CA ARG A 2 -53.08 19.80 -44.89
C ARG A 2 -51.58 19.74 -45.24
N LYS A 3 -51.23 19.77 -46.54
CA LYS A 3 -49.82 19.76 -46.98
C LYS A 3 -49.06 21.04 -46.61
N LEU A 4 -49.76 22.18 -46.53
CA LEU A 4 -49.16 23.47 -46.14
C LEU A 4 -48.91 23.54 -44.62
N ILE A 5 -49.80 22.93 -43.82
CA ILE A 5 -49.62 22.83 -42.36
C ILE A 5 -48.40 21.97 -42.03
N LEU A 6 -48.22 20.84 -42.74
CA LEU A 6 -47.05 19.97 -42.59
C LEU A 6 -45.75 20.68 -43.00
N ALA A 7 -45.75 21.41 -44.12
CA ALA A 7 -44.60 22.17 -44.57
C ALA A 7 -44.22 23.30 -43.59
N ALA A 8 -45.20 24.02 -43.06
CA ALA A 8 -44.98 25.09 -42.08
C ALA A 8 -44.42 24.56 -40.75
N GLY A 9 -44.92 23.41 -40.27
CA GLY A 9 -44.37 22.75 -39.08
C GLY A 9 -42.91 22.34 -39.26
N LEU A 10 -42.56 21.77 -40.42
CA LEU A 10 -41.19 21.34 -40.70
C LEU A 10 -40.20 22.53 -40.73
N VAL A 11 -40.60 23.64 -41.37
CA VAL A 11 -39.75 24.86 -41.44
C VAL A 11 -39.57 25.50 -40.06
N ALA A 12 -40.60 25.49 -39.21
CA ALA A 12 -40.51 26.00 -37.83
C ALA A 12 -39.51 25.19 -36.99
N THR A 13 -39.48 23.87 -37.14
CA THR A 13 -38.52 23.02 -36.39
C THR A 13 -37.07 23.20 -36.83
N LEU A 14 -36.81 23.56 -38.10
CA LEU A 14 -35.44 23.86 -38.57
C LEU A 14 -34.86 25.14 -37.98
N SER A 15 -35.70 26.16 -37.71
CA SER A 15 -35.25 27.41 -37.08
C SER A 15 -34.80 27.24 -35.62
N ALA A 16 -35.21 26.15 -34.95
CA ALA A 16 -34.75 25.82 -33.61
C ALA A 16 -33.30 25.31 -33.57
N CYS A 17 -32.80 24.73 -34.67
CA CYS A 17 -31.43 24.24 -34.78
C CYS A 17 -30.49 25.21 -35.52
N GLY A 18 -31.02 26.17 -36.29
CA GLY A 18 -30.24 27.07 -37.16
C GLY A 18 -30.09 28.53 -36.69
N GLY A 19 -30.61 28.88 -35.51
CA GLY A 19 -30.50 30.24 -34.94
C GLY A 19 -29.06 30.56 -34.55
N GLY A 20 -28.42 31.45 -35.31
CA GLY A 20 -26.99 31.72 -35.26
C GLY A 20 -26.44 32.20 -33.92
N GLY A 21 -25.22 31.71 -33.62
CA GLY A 21 -24.20 32.38 -32.82
C GLY A 21 -24.35 32.38 -31.30
N ASN A 22 -25.54 32.64 -30.76
CA ASN A 22 -25.71 32.94 -29.34
C ASN A 22 -26.77 32.01 -28.73
N GLY A 23 -26.29 30.90 -28.15
CA GLY A 23 -27.11 29.76 -27.72
C GLY A 23 -28.39 30.13 -26.97
N LEU A 24 -29.50 29.47 -27.34
CA LEU A 24 -30.89 29.37 -26.84
C LEU A 24 -31.54 30.51 -26.01
N LEU A 25 -30.81 31.33 -25.27
CA LEU A 25 -31.32 32.40 -24.40
C LEU A 25 -30.31 33.57 -24.28
N ASN A 26 -29.42 33.78 -25.25
CA ASN A 26 -28.32 34.75 -25.15
C ASN A 26 -27.54 34.59 -23.83
N ARG A 27 -27.36 33.34 -23.39
CA ARG A 27 -26.48 33.04 -22.26
C ARG A 27 -25.07 33.36 -22.75
N GLY A 28 -24.50 34.47 -22.25
CA GLY A 28 -23.10 34.80 -22.47
C GLY A 28 -22.28 33.55 -22.22
N ARG A 29 -21.45 33.17 -23.19
CA ARG A 29 -20.47 32.09 -22.99
C ARG A 29 -19.68 32.45 -21.72
N PRO A 30 -19.41 31.49 -20.81
CA PRO A 30 -18.61 31.78 -19.63
C PRO A 30 -17.29 32.35 -20.09
N ASP A 31 -17.01 33.60 -19.72
CA ASP A 31 -15.79 34.31 -20.12
C ASP A 31 -14.61 33.64 -19.43
N GLU A 32 -13.82 32.87 -20.19
CA GLU A 32 -12.63 32.19 -19.72
C GLU A 32 -11.51 33.13 -19.25
N PHE A 33 -11.65 34.45 -19.52
CA PHE A 33 -10.75 35.50 -19.03
C PHE A 33 -11.36 36.36 -17.92
N ALA A 34 -12.51 35.96 -17.36
CA ALA A 34 -13.09 36.63 -16.21
C ALA A 34 -12.23 36.41 -14.96
N VAL A 35 -11.30 37.35 -14.73
CA VAL A 35 -10.43 37.35 -13.55
C VAL A 35 -11.27 37.64 -12.30
N THR A 36 -11.53 36.59 -11.52
CA THR A 36 -12.09 36.76 -10.17
C THR A 36 -11.08 37.47 -9.27
N ARG A 37 -11.54 38.26 -8.30
CA ARG A 37 -10.63 38.95 -7.37
C ARG A 37 -9.88 37.90 -6.55
N GLN A 38 -8.57 37.81 -6.77
CA GLN A 38 -7.68 36.97 -5.98
C GLN A 38 -7.86 37.29 -4.49
N ALA A 39 -7.96 36.25 -3.65
CA ALA A 39 -7.93 36.43 -2.20
C ALA A 39 -6.69 37.27 -1.81
N PRO A 40 -6.81 38.21 -0.87
CA PRO A 40 -5.68 39.03 -0.47
C PRO A 40 -4.51 38.14 -0.05
N LEU A 41 -3.31 38.42 -0.58
CA LEU A 41 -2.10 37.71 -0.21
C LEU A 41 -1.78 38.04 1.26
N VAL A 42 -2.13 37.12 2.15
CA VAL A 42 -1.65 37.17 3.54
C VAL A 42 -0.19 36.77 3.51
N VAL A 43 0.69 37.74 3.74
CA VAL A 43 2.09 37.46 4.02
C VAL A 43 2.11 36.68 5.35
N PRO A 44 2.59 35.43 5.36
CA PRO A 44 2.71 34.68 6.61
C PRO A 44 3.59 35.46 7.59
N PRO A 45 3.35 35.37 8.90
CA PRO A 45 4.23 35.99 9.87
C PRO A 45 5.67 35.51 9.64
N ASP A 46 6.60 36.45 9.63
CA ASP A 46 8.01 36.17 9.41
C ASP A 46 8.53 35.40 10.63
N PHE A 47 8.66 34.08 10.50
CA PHE A 47 9.22 33.25 11.56
C PHE A 47 10.73 33.39 11.50
N ALA A 48 11.28 34.31 12.30
CA ALA A 48 12.71 34.39 12.59
C ALA A 48 13.13 33.17 13.43
N LEU A 49 13.12 31.99 12.81
CA LEU A 49 13.58 30.76 13.43
C LEU A 49 15.08 30.91 13.70
N VAL A 50 15.44 30.99 14.97
CA VAL A 50 16.84 30.97 15.38
C VAL A 50 17.36 29.55 15.13
N PRO A 51 18.42 29.36 14.32
CA PRO A 51 19.01 28.05 14.13
C PRO A 51 19.42 27.46 15.49
N PRO A 52 19.15 26.15 15.74
CA PRO A 52 19.54 25.52 16.99
C PRO A 52 21.05 25.65 17.23
N ALA A 53 21.44 25.87 18.49
CA ALA A 53 22.85 26.11 18.83
C ALA A 53 23.71 24.90 18.41
N PRO A 54 24.93 25.12 17.87
CA PRO A 54 25.84 24.04 17.52
C PRO A 54 26.06 23.09 18.71
N GLY A 55 25.78 21.79 18.52
CA GLY A 55 25.92 20.78 19.57
C GLY A 55 24.66 20.50 20.40
N THR A 56 23.54 21.20 20.16
CA THR A 56 22.25 20.76 20.69
C THR A 56 21.73 19.54 19.93
N PRO A 57 21.07 18.56 20.58
CA PRO A 57 20.47 17.43 19.88
C PRO A 57 19.55 17.95 18.78
N ALA A 58 19.82 17.56 17.53
CA ALA A 58 18.88 17.81 16.45
C ALA A 58 17.53 17.19 16.85
N ALA A 59 16.43 17.86 16.48
CA ALA A 59 15.12 17.22 16.55
C ALA A 59 15.25 15.86 15.85
N ALA A 60 14.92 14.78 16.57
CA ALA A 60 15.17 13.41 16.12
C ALA A 60 14.70 13.29 14.67
N THR A 61 15.63 13.00 13.75
CA THR A 61 15.31 12.79 12.34
C THR A 61 14.42 11.57 12.28
N VAL A 62 13.11 11.77 12.28
CA VAL A 62 12.15 10.72 11.95
C VAL A 62 12.47 10.35 10.52
N ASP A 63 12.94 9.12 10.31
CA ASP A 63 13.13 8.58 8.98
C ASP A 63 11.76 8.58 8.28
N SER A 64 11.56 9.57 7.40
CA SER A 64 10.29 9.78 6.71
C SER A 64 9.93 8.60 5.82
N SER A 65 10.93 7.86 5.32
CA SER A 65 10.71 6.65 4.53
C SER A 65 10.13 5.53 5.40
N ARG A 66 10.65 5.38 6.63
CA ARG A 66 10.15 4.41 7.61
C ARG A 66 8.76 4.79 8.10
N ALA A 67 8.53 6.08 8.39
CA ALA A 67 7.21 6.58 8.81
C ALA A 67 6.15 6.39 7.71
N ALA A 68 6.50 6.63 6.44
CA ALA A 68 5.61 6.37 5.32
C ALA A 68 5.30 4.87 5.17
N GLN A 69 6.30 3.99 5.28
CA GLN A 69 6.08 2.54 5.25
C GLN A 69 5.18 2.06 6.40
N GLU A 70 5.38 2.58 7.60
CA GLU A 70 4.54 2.24 8.75
C GLU A 70 3.10 2.75 8.58
N ALA A 71 2.92 3.97 8.04
CA ALA A 71 1.60 4.52 7.72
C ALA A 71 0.88 3.74 6.60
N LEU A 72 1.62 3.25 5.60
CA LEU A 72 1.05 2.51 4.46
C LEU A 72 0.76 1.04 4.82
N PHE A 73 1.61 0.40 5.61
CA PHE A 73 1.57 -1.05 5.84
C PHE A 73 1.21 -1.46 7.27
N GLY A 74 1.03 -0.49 8.19
CA GLY A 74 0.53 -0.76 9.55
C GLY A 74 1.56 -1.35 10.51
N GLY A 75 2.85 -1.09 10.28
CA GLY A 75 3.93 -1.62 11.10
C GLY A 75 4.08 -3.16 11.00
N PRO A 76 4.96 -3.77 11.81
CA PRO A 76 5.19 -5.21 11.75
C PRO A 76 3.96 -5.98 12.24
N ALA A 77 3.41 -6.85 11.39
CA ALA A 77 2.35 -7.76 11.80
C ALA A 77 2.85 -8.73 12.89
N PRO A 78 2.06 -8.98 13.96
CA PRO A 78 2.40 -9.97 14.97
C PRO A 78 2.51 -11.36 14.33
N ARG A 79 3.59 -12.09 14.64
CA ARG A 79 3.78 -13.47 14.16
C ARG A 79 2.87 -14.42 14.91
N SER A 80 2.39 -15.46 14.24
CA SER A 80 1.53 -16.45 14.87
C SER A 80 2.30 -17.23 15.96
N ALA A 81 1.56 -17.77 16.92
CA ALA A 81 2.14 -18.60 17.97
C ALA A 81 2.82 -19.86 17.38
N SER A 82 2.24 -20.46 16.34
CA SER A 82 2.82 -21.62 15.67
C SER A 82 4.10 -21.29 14.88
N GLU A 83 4.15 -20.16 14.19
CA GLU A 83 5.37 -19.67 13.52
C GLU A 83 6.48 -19.44 14.54
N SER A 84 6.16 -18.75 15.64
CA SER A 84 7.12 -18.47 16.70
C SER A 84 7.62 -19.75 17.36
N ALA A 85 6.74 -20.72 17.62
CA ALA A 85 7.11 -22.02 18.18
C ALA A 85 8.02 -22.82 17.24
N ALA A 86 7.70 -22.88 15.94
CA ALA A 86 8.52 -23.56 14.94
C ALA A 86 9.90 -22.90 14.78
N LEU A 87 9.97 -21.57 14.81
CA LEU A 87 11.25 -20.86 14.75
C LEU A 87 12.09 -21.08 16.02
N ASN A 88 11.45 -21.15 17.19
CA ASN A 88 12.14 -21.43 18.44
C ASN A 88 12.68 -22.87 18.47
N SER A 89 11.90 -23.87 18.02
CA SER A 89 12.39 -25.25 17.90
C SER A 89 13.51 -25.39 16.87
N ALA A 90 13.46 -24.60 15.80
CA ALA A 90 14.54 -24.48 14.81
C ALA A 90 15.78 -23.71 15.31
N GLY A 91 15.81 -23.26 16.57
CA GLY A 91 16.99 -22.60 17.14
C GLY A 91 17.21 -21.18 16.65
N ARG A 92 16.15 -20.40 16.38
CA ARG A 92 16.26 -19.00 15.91
C ARG A 92 17.25 -18.15 16.74
N GLY A 93 17.32 -18.37 18.05
CA GLY A 93 18.20 -17.61 18.96
C GLY A 93 19.70 -17.91 18.80
N THR A 94 20.06 -19.05 18.19
CA THR A 94 21.46 -19.46 17.99
C THR A 94 21.94 -19.24 16.56
N ALA A 95 21.12 -18.63 15.70
CA ALA A 95 21.49 -18.38 14.31
C ALA A 95 22.65 -17.37 14.22
N ALA A 96 23.69 -17.72 13.45
CA ALA A 96 24.83 -16.84 13.24
C ALA A 96 24.40 -15.55 12.50
N ALA A 97 24.97 -14.41 12.92
CA ALA A 97 24.75 -13.15 12.23
C ALA A 97 25.24 -13.26 10.77
N GLY A 98 24.37 -12.94 9.82
CA GLY A 98 24.70 -13.06 8.39
C GLY A 98 24.62 -14.46 7.80
N ILE A 99 24.02 -15.45 8.49
CA ILE A 99 23.86 -16.82 7.94
C ILE A 99 23.18 -16.83 6.56
N ARG A 100 22.32 -15.85 6.25
CA ARG A 100 21.67 -15.72 4.93
C ARG A 100 22.64 -15.40 3.78
N SER A 101 23.80 -14.85 4.11
CA SER A 101 24.87 -14.56 3.14
C SER A 101 25.87 -15.72 3.03
N GLN A 102 25.99 -16.53 4.08
CA GLN A 102 26.91 -17.65 4.14
C GLN A 102 26.27 -18.99 3.72
N ALA A 103 24.94 -19.08 3.80
CA ALA A 103 24.21 -20.28 3.37
C ALA A 103 24.44 -20.51 1.88
N GLY A 104 25.16 -21.59 1.55
CA GLY A 104 25.53 -21.93 0.17
C GLY A 104 26.85 -21.31 -0.32
N ASP A 105 27.65 -20.71 0.57
CA ASP A 105 29.04 -20.35 0.27
C ASP A 105 29.82 -21.63 -0.11
N PRO A 106 30.49 -21.67 -1.28
CA PRO A 106 31.32 -22.81 -1.69
C PRO A 106 32.39 -23.23 -0.69
N GLY A 107 32.83 -22.32 0.20
CA GLY A 107 33.77 -22.61 1.29
C GLY A 107 33.14 -23.29 2.51
N THR A 108 31.82 -23.47 2.53
CA THR A 108 31.13 -24.17 3.63
C THR A 108 31.38 -25.66 3.54
N GLU A 109 31.93 -26.26 4.61
CA GLU A 109 32.07 -27.71 4.70
C GLU A 109 30.68 -28.36 4.77
N VAL A 110 30.32 -29.11 3.72
CA VAL A 110 29.05 -29.84 3.64
C VAL A 110 29.30 -31.33 3.72
N VAL A 111 28.45 -32.04 4.47
CA VAL A 111 28.47 -33.50 4.53
C VAL A 111 27.36 -34.02 3.61
N ASP A 112 27.72 -34.83 2.62
CA ASP A 112 26.73 -35.51 1.77
C ASP A 112 25.98 -36.57 2.60
N LYS A 113 24.68 -36.34 2.81
CA LYS A 113 23.76 -37.25 3.50
C LYS A 113 22.83 -37.97 2.52
N GLY A 114 23.16 -37.99 1.23
CA GLY A 114 22.27 -38.39 0.13
C GLY A 114 21.56 -39.74 0.28
N ALA A 115 22.21 -40.74 0.88
CA ALA A 115 21.57 -42.02 1.19
C ALA A 115 20.52 -41.86 2.30
N THR A 116 20.90 -41.29 3.45
CA THR A 116 20.01 -41.07 4.59
C THR A 116 18.82 -40.19 4.25
N THR A 117 19.03 -39.11 3.49
CA THR A 117 17.95 -38.22 3.06
C THR A 117 16.99 -38.94 2.12
N ARG A 118 17.51 -39.76 1.19
CA ARG A 118 16.68 -40.55 0.26
C ARG A 118 15.85 -41.59 1.02
N ASP A 119 16.42 -42.24 2.03
CA ASP A 119 15.72 -43.21 2.88
C ASP A 119 14.60 -42.55 3.70
N ILE A 120 14.82 -41.33 4.24
CA ILE A 120 13.78 -40.57 4.96
C ILE A 120 12.65 -40.14 4.02
N ILE A 121 12.95 -39.67 2.80
CA ILE A 121 11.91 -39.25 1.84
C ILE A 121 11.08 -40.44 1.37
N ALA A 122 11.69 -41.61 1.23
CA ALA A 122 11.00 -42.83 0.84
C ALA A 122 10.26 -43.53 2.00
N ALA A 123 10.42 -43.04 3.24
CA ALA A 123 9.80 -43.64 4.40
C ALA A 123 8.27 -43.44 4.37
N PRO A 124 7.48 -44.48 4.75
CA PRO A 124 6.04 -44.33 4.94
C PRO A 124 5.70 -43.26 5.99
N GLU A 125 4.55 -42.61 5.83
CA GLU A 125 4.05 -41.62 6.79
C GLU A 125 3.86 -42.28 8.17
N GLY A 126 4.42 -41.65 9.20
CA GLY A 126 4.31 -42.10 10.59
C GLY A 126 4.91 -41.10 11.56
N ASP A 127 4.58 -41.26 12.84
CA ASP A 127 5.16 -40.45 13.91
C ASP A 127 6.65 -40.80 14.05
N GLY A 128 7.52 -40.05 13.38
CA GLY A 128 8.96 -40.22 13.48
C GLY A 128 9.46 -40.12 14.92
N GLN A 129 10.60 -40.75 15.22
CA GLN A 129 11.16 -40.80 16.59
C GLN A 129 11.56 -39.41 17.13
N ASP A 130 11.95 -38.49 16.24
CA ASP A 130 12.68 -37.27 16.64
C ASP A 130 11.84 -35.99 16.64
N ALA A 131 10.70 -35.94 15.93
CA ALA A 131 9.90 -34.72 15.84
C ALA A 131 8.41 -35.01 15.64
N ARG A 132 7.58 -34.32 16.44
CA ARG A 132 6.11 -34.35 16.34
C ARG A 132 5.63 -32.90 16.29
N ALA A 133 4.75 -32.58 15.33
CA ALA A 133 4.08 -31.30 15.29
C ALA A 133 2.58 -31.51 15.54
N ALA A 134 2.08 -31.02 16.68
CA ALA A 134 0.66 -30.98 16.97
C ALA A 134 0.12 -29.56 16.75
N THR A 135 -0.97 -29.42 16.01
CA THR A 135 -1.71 -28.16 15.95
C THR A 135 -2.50 -28.03 17.25
N GLY A 136 -2.01 -27.19 18.18
CA GLY A 136 -2.76 -26.88 19.38
C GLY A 136 -4.11 -26.28 19.01
N THR A 137 -5.21 -26.91 19.43
CA THR A 137 -6.55 -26.33 19.36
C THR A 137 -6.60 -25.18 20.35
N GLN A 138 -6.37 -23.95 19.88
CA GLN A 138 -6.61 -22.76 20.68
C GLN A 138 -8.12 -22.68 20.96
N THR A 139 -8.53 -23.15 22.13
CA THR A 139 -9.89 -22.96 22.64
C THR A 139 -10.04 -21.48 22.95
N THR A 140 -10.71 -20.74 22.06
CA THR A 140 -11.19 -19.38 22.33
C THR A 140 -12.23 -19.46 23.44
N PRO A 141 -12.01 -18.90 24.66
CA PRO A 141 -13.07 -18.83 25.66
C PRO A 141 -14.18 -17.88 25.17
N PRO A 142 -15.46 -18.15 25.47
CA PRO A 142 -16.56 -17.26 25.09
C PRO A 142 -16.34 -15.90 25.74
N GLN A 143 -16.30 -14.85 24.92
CA GLN A 143 -16.31 -13.48 25.39
C GLN A 143 -17.66 -13.20 26.05
N GLN A 144 -17.62 -12.76 27.31
CA GLN A 144 -18.75 -12.14 28.00
C GLN A 144 -18.72 -10.64 27.75
#